data_AF-A0A914JUH2-F1
#
_entry.id   AF-A0A914JUH2-F1
#
_cell.length_a   1.000
_cell.length_b   1.000
_cell.length_c   1.000
_cell.angle_alpha   90.00
_cell.angle_beta   90.00
_cell.angle_gamma   90.00
#
_symmetry.space_group_name_H-M   'P 1'
#
loop_
_entity.id
_entity.type
_entity.pdbx_description
1 polymer ?
#
loop_
_entity_poly.entity_id
_entity_poly.type
_entity_poly.pdbx_seq_one_letter_code
_entity_poly.pdbx_strand_id
1 'polypeptide(L)'
;MDSEMTLLTPQPFDESEIEAAKKLRIKLAEILPPEFDSDFFLARWLRAYKDDEKGLELKLTELIEHRRAIGYDSGDIVDKSRQLEFAKKTFERFFISQLKMDVYSDNVAVFVQKMEGCDLKEITKVIPLSYVLHSYFILHEAFQRAMARKEAETGKPAAVAVVLDLKDDHAVLDASARSFVADVAAGQAHCRRQNTVQNCFHHKNRRHSQVFEARIDSS
;
A
#
# COMPACT_ATOMS: atom_id res chain seq x y z
N MET A 1 -0.22 -24.19 -25.62
CA MET A 1 0.54 -22.94 -25.54
C MET A 1 0.51 -22.55 -24.08
N ASP A 2 1.53 -22.99 -23.35
CA ASP A 2 1.71 -22.64 -21.94
C ASP A 2 2.01 -21.15 -21.91
N SER A 3 1.02 -20.35 -21.54
CA SER A 3 1.25 -18.97 -21.17
C SER A 3 2.13 -19.01 -19.93
N GLU A 4 3.41 -18.68 -20.07
CA GLU A 4 4.30 -18.46 -18.94
C GLU A 4 3.60 -17.50 -17.97
N MET A 5 3.16 -18.01 -16.83
CA MET A 5 2.57 -17.16 -15.79
C MET A 5 3.72 -16.40 -15.15
N THR A 6 3.94 -15.16 -15.59
CA THR A 6 4.90 -14.28 -14.92
C THR A 6 4.42 -14.02 -13.50
N LEU A 7 5.14 -14.57 -12.52
CA LEU A 7 4.89 -14.29 -11.11
C LEU A 7 5.18 -12.81 -10.83
N LEU A 8 4.37 -12.20 -9.95
CA LEU A 8 4.64 -10.84 -9.49
C LEU A 8 5.92 -10.84 -8.67
N THR A 9 6.85 -9.96 -9.06
CA THR A 9 8.11 -9.77 -8.35
C THR A 9 8.27 -8.30 -7.94
N PRO A 10 8.91 -8.00 -6.81
CA PRO A 10 9.28 -6.64 -6.46
C PRO A 10 10.15 -6.01 -7.54
N GLN A 11 9.96 -4.72 -7.82
CA GLN A 11 10.83 -4.00 -8.75
C GLN A 11 12.24 -3.93 -8.15
N PRO A 12 13.29 -4.27 -8.91
CA PRO A 12 14.65 -4.15 -8.42
C PRO A 12 15.05 -2.68 -8.22
N PHE A 13 16.04 -2.48 -7.35
CA PHE A 13 16.74 -1.21 -7.19
C PHE A 13 18.12 -1.32 -7.82
N ASP A 14 18.57 -0.25 -8.46
CA ASP A 14 19.95 -0.16 -8.92
C ASP A 14 20.91 0.18 -7.77
N GLU A 15 22.21 0.00 -8.01
CA GLU A 15 23.24 0.23 -7.00
C GLU A 15 23.30 1.70 -6.55
N SER A 16 22.97 2.64 -7.45
CA SER A 16 22.99 4.07 -7.14
C SER A 16 21.83 4.48 -6.22
N GLU A 17 20.65 3.88 -6.40
CA GLU A 17 19.48 4.07 -5.55
C GLU A 17 19.74 3.53 -4.14
N ILE A 18 20.38 2.37 -4.02
CA ILE A 18 20.74 1.79 -2.72
C ILE A 18 21.81 2.63 -2.01
N GLU A 19 22.80 3.14 -2.75
CA GLU A 19 23.82 4.00 -2.16
C GLU A 19 23.25 5.35 -1.69
N ALA A 20 22.32 5.94 -2.45
CA ALA A 20 21.59 7.11 -2.03
C ALA A 20 20.74 6.83 -0.77
N ALA A 21 20.07 5.67 -0.72
CA ALA A 21 19.29 5.24 0.44
C ALA A 21 20.14 5.12 1.72
N LYS A 22 21.36 4.57 1.62
CA LYS A 22 22.29 4.49 2.75
C LYS A 22 22.72 5.86 3.27
N LYS A 23 22.98 6.82 2.38
CA LYS A 23 23.30 8.21 2.76
C LYS A 23 22.12 8.87 3.48
N LEU A 24 20.92 8.68 2.95
CA LEU A 24 19.69 9.17 3.57
C LEU A 24 19.45 8.53 4.95
N ARG A 25 19.75 7.24 5.10
CA ARG A 25 19.66 6.53 6.38
C ARG A 25 20.54 7.16 7.46
N ILE A 26 21.79 7.46 7.12
CA ILE A 26 22.73 8.11 8.05
C ILE A 26 22.20 9.48 8.48
N LYS A 27 21.66 10.26 7.55
CA LYS A 27 21.08 11.58 7.81
C LYS A 27 19.88 11.53 8.76
N LEU A 28 19.10 10.46 8.69
CA LEU A 28 17.84 10.29 9.42
C LEU A 28 17.94 9.34 10.61
N ALA A 29 19.15 8.89 10.97
CA ALA A 29 19.37 7.83 11.95
C ALA A 29 18.74 8.14 13.33
N GLU A 30 18.63 9.41 13.70
CA GLU A 30 18.04 9.82 14.98
C GLU A 30 16.50 9.74 15.01
N ILE A 31 15.84 9.83 13.85
CA ILE A 31 14.38 9.86 13.77
C ILE A 31 13.77 8.57 13.24
N LEU A 32 14.54 7.76 12.51
CA LEU A 32 14.04 6.59 11.80
C LEU A 32 13.74 5.44 12.78
N PRO A 33 12.48 4.96 12.86
CA PRO A 33 12.14 3.79 13.67
C PRO A 33 12.79 2.51 13.12
N PRO A 34 13.05 1.49 13.96
CA PRO A 34 13.63 0.21 13.52
C PRO A 34 12.81 -0.49 12.43
N GLU A 35 11.48 -0.33 12.40
CA GLU A 35 10.63 -0.93 11.37
C GLU A 35 10.82 -0.30 9.98
N PHE A 36 11.48 0.85 9.91
CA PHE A 36 11.80 1.58 8.69
C PHE A 36 13.29 1.57 8.36
N ASP A 37 14.10 0.87 9.17
CA ASP A 37 15.55 0.77 9.01
C ASP A 37 15.94 -0.25 7.92
N SER A 38 15.49 0.02 6.69
CA SER A 38 15.75 -0.78 5.50
C SER A 38 16.20 0.12 4.36
N ASP A 39 17.29 -0.25 3.69
CA ASP A 39 17.78 0.45 2.49
C ASP A 39 16.70 0.46 1.40
N PHE A 40 15.91 -0.61 1.29
CA PHE A 40 14.81 -0.70 0.32
C PHE A 40 13.65 0.24 0.67
N PHE A 41 13.34 0.43 1.95
CA PHE A 41 12.34 1.41 2.35
C PHE A 41 12.75 2.82 1.92
N LEU A 42 13.96 3.25 2.26
CA LEU A 42 14.44 4.58 1.91
C LEU A 42 14.62 4.74 0.39
N ALA A 43 15.02 3.69 -0.33
CA ALA A 43 15.07 3.69 -1.78
C ALA A 43 13.67 3.89 -2.42
N ARG A 44 12.60 3.31 -1.85
CA ARG A 44 11.21 3.58 -2.29
C ARG A 44 10.85 5.06 -2.15
N TRP A 45 11.22 5.68 -1.02
CA TRP A 45 10.99 7.11 -0.80
C TRP A 45 11.78 7.98 -1.77
N LEU A 46 13.06 7.68 -1.99
CA LEU A 46 13.88 8.40 -2.95
C LEU A 46 13.31 8.29 -4.36
N ARG A 47 12.91 7.09 -4.81
CA ARG A 47 12.31 6.90 -6.14
C ARG A 47 11.03 7.72 -6.32
N ALA A 48 10.26 7.91 -5.27
CA ALA A 48 8.97 8.60 -5.36
C ALA A 48 9.02 10.11 -5.21
N TYR A 49 10.06 10.64 -4.55
CA TYR A 49 10.31 12.08 -4.45
C TYR A 49 11.36 12.55 -5.46
N LYS A 50 12.09 11.63 -6.11
CA LYS A 50 13.14 11.87 -7.10
C LYS A 50 14.14 12.92 -6.58
N ASP A 51 14.07 14.13 -7.13
CA ASP A 51 14.99 15.23 -6.85
C ASP A 51 14.50 16.17 -5.73
N ASP A 52 13.33 15.92 -5.14
CA ASP A 52 12.76 16.73 -4.04
C ASP A 52 13.16 16.19 -2.66
N GLU A 53 14.45 16.34 -2.33
CA GLU A 53 15.01 15.88 -1.04
C GLU A 53 14.32 16.57 0.16
N LYS A 54 14.03 17.87 0.06
CA LYS A 54 13.36 18.63 1.12
C LYS A 54 11.94 18.14 1.36
N GLY A 55 11.18 17.88 0.29
CA GLY A 55 9.84 17.33 0.39
C GLY A 55 9.84 15.91 0.96
N LEU A 56 10.85 15.09 0.64
CA LEU A 56 11.04 13.77 1.22
C LEU A 56 11.22 13.86 2.74
N GLU A 57 12.19 14.66 3.21
CA GLU A 57 12.50 14.79 4.64
C GLU A 57 11.29 15.27 5.44
N LEU A 58 10.60 16.31 4.95
CA LEU A 58 9.40 16.82 5.58
C LEU A 58 8.33 15.72 5.70
N LYS A 59 8.08 14.99 4.62
CA LYS A 59 7.00 13.98 4.58
C LYS A 59 7.32 12.74 5.39
N LEU A 60 8.59 12.36 5.47
CA LEU A 60 9.02 11.25 6.32
C LEU A 60 8.91 11.64 7.81
N THR A 61 9.28 12.87 8.15
CA THR A 61 9.10 13.41 9.51
C THR A 61 7.62 13.42 9.91
N GLU A 62 6.75 13.96 9.04
CA GLU A 62 5.29 13.94 9.26
C GLU A 62 4.76 12.51 9.44
N LEU A 63 5.23 11.52 8.67
CA LEU A 63 4.83 10.12 8.84
C LEU A 63 5.18 9.60 10.25
N ILE A 64 6.41 9.86 10.70
CA ILE A 64 6.89 9.38 12.00
C ILE A 64 6.10 10.06 13.14
N GLU A 65 5.86 11.36 13.03
CA GLU A 65 5.06 12.10 14.01
C GLU A 65 3.60 11.64 14.03
N HIS A 66 2.97 11.45 12.87
CA HIS A 66 1.61 10.92 12.78
C HIS A 66 1.50 9.54 13.41
N ARG A 67 2.43 8.63 13.11
CA ARG A 67 2.48 7.30 13.73
C ARG A 67 2.56 7.39 15.25
N ARG A 68 3.39 8.28 15.79
CA ARG A 68 3.48 8.51 17.24
C ARG A 68 2.17 9.05 17.81
N ALA A 69 1.56 10.04 17.16
CA ALA A 69 0.32 10.66 17.62
C ALA A 69 -0.87 9.68 17.70
N ILE A 70 -0.95 8.72 16.78
CA ILE A 70 -1.99 7.67 16.75
C ILE A 70 -1.58 6.39 17.49
N GLY A 71 -0.37 6.35 18.07
CA GLY A 71 0.15 5.22 18.84
C GLY A 71 0.48 4.00 18.00
N TYR A 72 0.94 4.17 16.75
CA TYR A 72 1.41 3.08 15.87
C TYR A 72 2.92 2.84 15.95
N ASP A 73 3.61 3.64 16.76
CA ASP A 73 5.05 3.56 17.03
C ASP A 73 5.46 2.35 17.89
N SER A 74 4.50 1.60 18.43
CA SER A 74 4.74 0.53 19.40
C SER A 74 3.78 -0.64 19.22
N GLY A 75 4.18 -1.85 19.62
CA GLY A 75 3.32 -3.05 19.64
C GLY A 75 2.95 -3.61 18.26
N ASP A 76 2.29 -4.77 18.22
CA ASP A 76 1.85 -5.38 16.97
C ASP A 76 0.57 -4.67 16.44
N ILE A 77 0.67 -4.07 15.26
CA ILE A 77 -0.45 -3.33 14.66
C ILE A 77 -1.65 -4.22 14.35
N VAL A 78 -1.42 -5.50 14.04
CA VAL A 78 -2.50 -6.46 13.78
C VAL A 78 -3.23 -6.74 15.08
N ASP A 79 -2.53 -6.92 16.19
CA ASP A 79 -3.17 -7.10 17.49
C ASP A 79 -3.91 -5.83 17.94
N LYS A 80 -3.33 -4.65 17.74
CA LYS A 80 -4.02 -3.37 17.97
C LYS A 80 -5.30 -3.27 17.13
N SER A 81 -5.25 -3.67 15.86
CA SER A 81 -6.42 -3.63 14.97
C SER A 81 -7.57 -4.53 15.46
N ARG A 82 -7.26 -5.67 16.08
CA ARG A 82 -8.25 -6.61 16.63
C ARG A 82 -8.94 -6.05 17.88
N GLN A 83 -8.30 -5.14 18.60
CA GLN A 83 -8.84 -4.46 19.78
C GLN A 83 -9.71 -3.25 19.42
N LEU A 84 -9.52 -2.68 18.23
CA LEU A 84 -10.27 -1.51 17.75
C LEU A 84 -11.58 -1.95 17.07
N GLU A 85 -12.69 -1.79 17.77
CA GLU A 85 -14.02 -2.23 17.28
C GLU A 85 -14.37 -1.59 15.92
N PHE A 86 -14.01 -0.32 15.69
CA PHE A 86 -14.26 0.34 14.42
C PHE A 86 -13.45 -0.28 13.27
N ALA A 87 -12.22 -0.71 13.53
CA ALA A 87 -11.35 -1.32 12.52
C ALA A 87 -11.90 -2.69 12.12
N LYS A 88 -12.29 -3.49 13.13
CA LYS A 88 -12.98 -4.77 12.91
C LYS A 88 -14.24 -4.60 12.05
N LYS A 89 -15.14 -3.69 12.43
CA LYS A 89 -16.37 -3.40 11.66
C LYS A 89 -16.08 -2.95 10.24
N THR A 90 -15.03 -2.14 10.05
CA THR A 90 -14.63 -1.66 8.73
C THR A 90 -14.12 -2.84 7.89
N PHE A 91 -13.17 -3.63 8.39
CA PHE A 91 -12.62 -4.77 7.64
C PHE A 91 -13.69 -5.81 7.29
N GLU A 92 -14.62 -6.10 8.21
CA GLU A 92 -15.75 -7.00 7.95
C GLU A 92 -16.67 -6.47 6.84
N ARG A 93 -17.06 -5.19 6.89
CA ARG A 93 -17.98 -4.60 5.91
C ARG A 93 -17.36 -4.37 4.54
N PHE A 94 -16.07 -4.06 4.49
CA PHE A 94 -15.31 -3.93 3.24
C PHE A 94 -14.76 -5.25 2.72
N PHE A 95 -15.08 -6.37 3.39
CA PHE A 95 -14.60 -7.73 3.07
C PHE A 95 -13.08 -7.75 2.79
N ILE A 96 -12.34 -7.02 3.61
CA ILE A 96 -10.89 -7.00 3.58
C ILE A 96 -10.43 -8.31 4.24
N SER A 97 -9.60 -9.09 3.54
CA SER A 97 -9.01 -10.31 4.11
C SER A 97 -8.43 -10.02 5.50
N GLN A 98 -8.58 -10.99 6.42
CA GLN A 98 -7.99 -10.84 7.74
C GLN A 98 -6.51 -10.47 7.59
N LEU A 99 -6.09 -9.41 8.29
CA LEU A 99 -4.70 -8.96 8.36
C LEU A 99 -3.81 -10.12 8.83
N LYS A 100 -3.25 -10.84 7.87
CA LYS A 100 -2.33 -11.94 8.06
C LYS A 100 -1.05 -11.55 7.33
N MET A 101 -0.05 -11.14 8.09
CA MET A 101 1.24 -10.65 7.57
C MET A 101 2.20 -11.80 7.23
N ASP A 102 1.70 -13.01 6.97
CA ASP A 102 2.46 -14.25 6.78
C ASP A 102 2.23 -14.93 5.42
N VAL A 103 1.39 -14.35 4.55
CA VAL A 103 1.10 -14.88 3.21
C VAL A 103 1.95 -14.19 2.15
N TYR A 104 2.89 -14.91 1.58
CA TYR A 104 3.84 -14.40 0.59
C TYR A 104 3.89 -15.28 -0.67
N SER A 105 4.08 -14.63 -1.82
CA SER A 105 4.57 -15.23 -3.06
C SER A 105 5.99 -14.72 -3.28
N ASP A 106 7.00 -15.54 -2.98
CA ASP A 106 8.41 -15.12 -2.89
C ASP A 106 8.56 -13.89 -1.97
N ASN A 107 8.95 -12.72 -2.51
CA ASN A 107 9.10 -11.47 -1.77
C ASN A 107 7.90 -10.52 -1.89
N VAL A 108 6.75 -11.01 -2.35
CA VAL A 108 5.51 -10.22 -2.46
C VAL A 108 4.51 -10.69 -1.42
N ALA A 109 4.16 -9.83 -0.47
CA ALA A 109 3.03 -10.06 0.43
C ALA A 109 1.72 -9.87 -0.35
N VAL A 110 0.78 -10.81 -0.24
CA VAL A 110 -0.47 -10.76 -1.01
C VAL A 110 -1.65 -10.48 -0.09
N PHE A 111 -2.39 -9.43 -0.40
CA PHE A 111 -3.63 -9.08 0.29
C PHE A 111 -4.79 -9.09 -0.68
N VAL A 112 -5.91 -9.66 -0.26
CA VAL A 112 -7.12 -9.76 -1.08
C VAL A 112 -8.22 -8.93 -0.42
N GLN A 113 -8.90 -8.10 -1.21
CA GLN A 113 -10.11 -7.41 -0.81
C GLN A 113 -11.23 -7.77 -1.80
N LYS A 114 -12.25 -8.44 -1.28
CA LYS A 114 -13.40 -8.86 -2.09
C LYS A 114 -14.42 -7.74 -2.13
N MET A 115 -14.60 -7.08 -3.26
CA MET A 115 -15.56 -5.99 -3.37
C MET A 115 -16.97 -6.48 -3.74
N GLU A 116 -17.11 -7.72 -4.20
CA GLU A 116 -18.42 -8.33 -4.41
C GLU A 116 -19.22 -8.39 -3.09
N GLY A 117 -20.42 -7.81 -3.10
CA GLY A 117 -21.31 -7.72 -1.93
C GLY A 117 -21.04 -6.49 -1.04
N CYS A 118 -20.03 -5.68 -1.36
CA CYS A 118 -19.73 -4.44 -0.65
C CYS A 118 -20.69 -3.31 -1.11
N ASP A 119 -21.71 -3.00 -0.32
CA ASP A 119 -22.57 -1.83 -0.54
C ASP A 119 -21.96 -0.58 0.09
N LEU A 120 -21.13 0.13 -0.69
CA LEU A 120 -20.44 1.34 -0.24
C LEU A 120 -21.41 2.42 0.28
N LYS A 121 -22.63 2.52 -0.24
CA LYS A 121 -23.62 3.50 0.22
C LYS A 121 -24.13 3.16 1.61
N GLU A 122 -24.45 1.89 1.85
CA GLU A 122 -24.87 1.46 3.18
C GLU A 122 -23.73 1.56 4.18
N ILE A 123 -22.50 1.20 3.78
CA ILE A 123 -21.33 1.27 4.64
C ILE A 123 -21.02 2.71 5.07
N THR A 124 -21.06 3.67 4.14
CA THR A 124 -20.80 5.09 4.44
C THR A 124 -21.88 5.74 5.31
N LYS A 125 -23.10 5.18 5.36
CA LYS A 125 -24.14 5.61 6.32
C LYS A 125 -23.87 5.15 7.76
N VAL A 126 -23.20 4.01 7.94
CA VAL A 126 -23.05 3.35 9.24
C VAL A 126 -21.64 3.40 9.81
N ILE A 127 -20.62 3.70 9.00
CA ILE A 127 -19.24 3.90 9.43
C ILE A 127 -18.82 5.33 9.05
N PRO A 128 -18.42 6.16 10.03
CA PRO A 128 -17.82 7.46 9.75
C PRO A 128 -16.59 7.34 8.84
N LEU A 129 -16.44 8.25 7.87
CA LEU A 129 -15.29 8.26 6.96
C LEU A 129 -13.94 8.26 7.70
N SER A 130 -13.85 8.96 8.84
CA SER A 130 -12.65 8.96 9.68
C SER A 130 -12.26 7.56 10.17
N TYR A 131 -13.22 6.70 10.50
CA TYR A 131 -12.95 5.32 10.91
C TYR A 131 -12.52 4.46 9.73
N VAL A 132 -13.09 4.71 8.54
CA VAL A 132 -12.65 4.04 7.32
C VAL A 132 -11.19 4.38 7.03
N LEU A 133 -10.85 5.68 6.98
CA LEU A 133 -9.49 6.15 6.75
C LEU A 133 -8.50 5.60 7.80
N HIS A 134 -8.87 5.64 9.07
CA HIS A 134 -8.04 5.12 10.15
C HIS A 134 -7.78 3.61 10.00
N SER A 135 -8.79 2.84 9.58
CA SER A 135 -8.65 1.41 9.30
C SER A 135 -7.73 1.13 8.11
N TYR A 136 -7.77 1.98 7.08
CA TYR A 136 -6.80 1.90 5.98
C TYR A 136 -5.38 2.28 6.43
N PHE A 137 -5.20 3.22 7.36
CA PHE A 137 -3.87 3.48 7.94
C PHE A 137 -3.32 2.26 8.71
N ILE A 138 -4.16 1.53 9.45
CA ILE A 138 -3.77 0.24 10.06
C ILE A 138 -3.29 -0.75 8.98
N LEU A 139 -4.04 -0.84 7.87
CA LEU A 139 -3.71 -1.73 6.76
C LEU A 139 -2.36 -1.38 6.12
N HIS A 140 -2.10 -0.10 5.87
CA HIS A 140 -0.81 0.37 5.34
C HIS A 140 0.35 0.13 6.29
N GLU A 141 0.13 0.34 7.58
CA GLU A 141 1.12 0.04 8.62
C GLU A 141 1.46 -1.47 8.64
N ALA A 142 0.45 -2.33 8.49
CA ALA A 142 0.66 -3.78 8.38
C ALA A 142 1.44 -4.16 7.10
N PHE A 143 1.13 -3.54 5.96
CA PHE A 143 1.85 -3.76 4.69
C PHE A 143 3.33 -3.43 4.82
N GLN A 144 3.60 -2.26 5.39
CA GLN A 144 4.96 -1.77 5.57
C GLN A 144 5.77 -2.68 6.48
N ARG A 145 5.18 -3.16 7.59
CA ARG A 145 5.83 -4.13 8.49
C ARG A 145 6.03 -5.49 7.84
N ALA A 146 5.08 -5.97 7.04
CA ALA A 146 5.21 -7.22 6.29
C ALA A 146 6.38 -7.15 5.28
N MET A 147 6.55 -6.02 4.59
CA MET A 147 7.70 -5.80 3.71
C MET A 147 9.00 -5.72 4.50
N ALA A 148 9.05 -4.93 5.57
CA ALA A 148 10.26 -4.77 6.39
C ALA A 148 10.76 -6.09 6.98
N ARG A 149 9.84 -6.93 7.51
CA ARG A 149 10.18 -8.28 7.99
C ARG A 149 10.78 -9.13 6.87
N LYS A 150 10.16 -9.12 5.69
CA LYS A 150 10.60 -9.92 4.54
C LYS A 150 11.96 -9.46 3.98
N GLU A 151 12.19 -8.15 3.96
CA GLU A 151 13.48 -7.55 3.57
C GLU A 151 14.59 -7.95 4.53
N ALA A 152 14.33 -7.91 5.84
CA ALA A 152 15.28 -8.34 6.86
C ALA A 152 15.58 -9.84 6.77
N GLU A 153 14.58 -10.68 6.47
CA GLU A 153 14.75 -12.12 6.30
C GLU A 153 15.55 -12.50 5.06
N THR A 154 15.30 -11.82 3.93
CA THR A 154 15.80 -12.26 2.62
C THR A 154 16.97 -11.44 2.08
N GLY A 155 17.21 -10.25 2.64
CA GLY A 155 18.17 -9.27 2.11
C GLY A 155 17.82 -8.76 0.71
N LYS A 156 16.58 -8.96 0.26
CA LYS A 156 16.09 -8.60 -1.08
C LYS A 156 14.90 -7.64 -0.97
N PRO A 157 14.61 -6.84 -2.03
CA PRO A 157 13.45 -5.97 -2.04
C PRO A 157 12.16 -6.78 -1.83
N ALA A 158 11.23 -6.24 -1.05
CA ALA A 158 9.88 -6.77 -0.91
C ALA A 158 8.82 -5.82 -1.48
N ALA A 159 7.63 -6.35 -1.76
CA ALA A 159 6.48 -5.58 -2.22
C ALA A 159 5.19 -6.10 -1.59
N VAL A 160 4.12 -5.31 -1.71
CA VAL A 160 2.76 -5.74 -1.38
C VAL A 160 1.90 -5.69 -2.63
N ALA A 161 1.23 -6.80 -2.94
CA ALA A 161 0.19 -6.87 -3.96
C ALA A 161 -1.19 -6.85 -3.31
N VAL A 162 -2.03 -5.88 -3.70
CA VAL A 162 -3.43 -5.82 -3.30
C VAL A 162 -4.31 -6.27 -4.46
N VAL A 163 -4.98 -7.41 -4.29
CA VAL A 163 -5.92 -7.97 -5.25
C VAL A 163 -7.32 -7.48 -4.89
N LEU A 164 -7.90 -6.67 -5.77
CA LEU A 164 -9.28 -6.23 -5.66
C LEU A 164 -10.15 -7.14 -6.52
N ASP A 165 -10.97 -7.98 -5.89
CA ASP A 165 -11.94 -8.83 -6.59
C ASP A 165 -13.21 -8.01 -6.86
N LEU A 166 -13.30 -7.48 -8.08
CA LEU A 166 -14.40 -6.68 -8.58
C LEU A 166 -15.33 -7.58 -9.42
N LYS A 167 -16.65 -7.53 -9.18
CA LYS A 167 -17.62 -8.19 -10.07
C LYS A 167 -17.80 -7.40 -11.37
N ASP A 168 -17.96 -8.10 -12.49
CA ASP A 168 -18.11 -7.56 -13.86
C ASP A 168 -19.28 -6.55 -14.03
N ASP A 169 -20.26 -6.53 -13.14
CA ASP A 169 -21.43 -5.65 -13.22
C ASP A 169 -21.15 -4.20 -12.76
N HIS A 170 -19.96 -3.89 -12.24
CA HIS A 170 -19.57 -2.53 -11.87
C HIS A 170 -19.04 -1.71 -13.07
N ALA A 171 -19.73 -1.78 -14.21
CA ALA A 171 -19.61 -0.75 -15.26
C ALA A 171 -20.08 0.64 -14.77
N VAL A 172 -20.71 0.70 -13.60
CA VAL A 172 -21.04 1.92 -12.88
C VAL A 172 -20.60 1.78 -11.43
N LEU A 173 -19.30 1.95 -11.14
CA LEU A 173 -18.94 2.67 -9.92
C LEU A 173 -19.65 4.02 -10.05
N ASP A 174 -20.72 4.24 -9.29
CA ASP A 174 -21.37 5.55 -9.29
C ASP A 174 -20.41 6.63 -8.79
N ALA A 175 -20.77 7.89 -8.97
CA ALA A 175 -19.90 9.00 -8.60
C ALA A 175 -19.44 8.96 -7.12
N SER A 176 -20.24 8.36 -6.22
CA SER A 176 -19.89 8.19 -4.82
C SER A 176 -18.86 7.09 -4.60
N ALA A 177 -18.97 5.96 -5.31
CA ALA A 177 -17.97 4.90 -5.28
C ALA A 177 -16.66 5.37 -5.94
N ARG A 178 -16.72 6.15 -7.02
CA ARG A 178 -15.54 6.77 -7.64
C ARG A 178 -14.91 7.82 -6.73
N SER A 179 -15.71 8.67 -6.07
CA SER A 179 -15.21 9.62 -5.08
C SER A 179 -14.59 8.89 -3.91
N PHE A 180 -15.23 7.87 -3.36
CA PHE A 180 -14.67 7.07 -2.26
C PHE A 180 -13.37 6.38 -2.67
N VAL A 181 -13.33 5.72 -3.84
CA VAL A 181 -12.11 5.14 -4.37
C VAL A 181 -11.07 6.23 -4.65
N ALA A 182 -11.46 7.44 -5.08
CA ALA A 182 -10.57 8.58 -5.30
C ALA A 182 -10.07 9.19 -3.97
N ASP A 183 -10.88 9.23 -2.92
CA ASP A 183 -10.57 9.78 -1.59
C ASP A 183 -9.70 8.79 -0.82
N VAL A 184 -10.04 7.50 -0.89
CA VAL A 184 -9.15 6.42 -0.46
C VAL A 184 -7.90 6.44 -1.30
N ALA A 185 -7.98 6.62 -2.63
CA ALA A 185 -6.80 6.72 -3.50
C ALA A 185 -5.98 7.98 -3.30
N ALA A 186 -6.55 9.09 -2.80
CA ALA A 186 -5.90 10.38 -2.57
C ALA A 186 -5.30 10.45 -1.16
N GLY A 187 -6.03 9.96 -0.16
CA GLY A 187 -5.50 9.65 1.16
C GLY A 187 -4.40 8.59 1.07
N GLN A 188 -4.61 7.58 0.21
CA GLN A 188 -3.57 6.67 -0.22
C GLN A 188 -2.53 7.38 -1.07
N ALA A 189 -2.83 8.36 -1.93
CA ALA A 189 -1.84 9.00 -2.82
C ALA A 189 -0.75 9.73 -2.05
N HIS A 190 -1.13 10.28 -0.90
CA HIS A 190 -0.20 10.79 0.09
C HIS A 190 0.75 9.70 0.62
N CYS A 191 0.26 8.46 0.74
CA CYS A 191 1.05 7.23 0.98
C CYS A 191 1.52 6.47 -0.29
N ARG A 192 1.04 6.76 -1.52
CA ARG A 192 1.28 5.96 -2.75
C ARG A 192 2.67 6.21 -3.28
N ARG A 193 3.27 7.33 -2.90
CA ARG A 193 4.71 7.55 -3.06
C ARG A 193 5.53 6.47 -2.34
N GLN A 194 4.96 5.68 -1.44
CA GLN A 194 5.70 4.64 -0.71
C GLN A 194 5.63 3.24 -1.36
N ASN A 195 4.69 2.98 -2.28
CA ASN A 195 4.39 1.63 -2.78
C ASN A 195 4.33 1.58 -4.32
N THR A 196 5.49 1.65 -4.97
CA THR A 196 5.63 1.49 -6.42
C THR A 196 5.49 0.03 -6.86
N VAL A 197 4.39 -0.67 -6.52
CA VAL A 197 3.76 -1.73 -7.33
C VAL A 197 2.33 -1.94 -6.81
N GLN A 198 1.41 -1.01 -7.10
CA GLN A 198 -0.02 -1.28 -6.96
C GLN A 198 -0.59 -1.61 -8.35
N ASN A 199 -0.25 -2.81 -8.86
CA ASN A 199 -0.85 -3.32 -10.09
C ASN A 199 -2.26 -3.83 -9.77
N CYS A 200 -3.28 -2.99 -9.97
CA CYS A 200 -4.68 -3.42 -9.98
C CYS A 200 -4.95 -4.22 -11.26
N PHE A 201 -4.85 -5.55 -11.17
CA PHE A 201 -5.20 -6.43 -12.29
C PHE A 201 -6.71 -6.49 -12.49
N HIS A 202 -7.14 -6.15 -13.71
CA HIS A 202 -8.49 -6.43 -14.19
C HIS A 202 -8.44 -7.74 -14.97
N HIS A 203 -8.98 -8.83 -14.42
CA HIS A 203 -9.05 -10.09 -15.14
C HIS A 203 -10.24 -10.09 -16.10
N LYS A 204 -10.07 -9.51 -17.31
CA LYS A 204 -11.05 -9.68 -18.39
C LYS A 204 -10.81 -10.99 -19.11
N ASN A 205 -11.74 -11.91 -18.94
CA ASN A 205 -11.76 -13.17 -19.66
C ASN A 205 -12.35 -12.92 -21.08
N ARG A 206 -11.51 -12.69 -22.11
CA ARG A 206 -11.73 -13.10 -23.52
C ARG A 206 -10.63 -12.63 -24.50
N ARG A 207 -10.03 -13.63 -25.15
CA ARG A 207 -9.42 -13.71 -26.50
C ARG A 207 -9.14 -12.39 -27.27
N HIS A 208 -7.87 -12.26 -27.67
CA HIS A 208 -7.28 -11.38 -28.69
C HIS A 208 -7.12 -9.87 -28.40
N SER A 209 -5.87 -9.43 -28.58
CA SER A 209 -5.38 -8.08 -28.98
C SER A 209 -5.30 -6.92 -27.96
N GLN A 210 -4.03 -6.55 -27.66
CA GLN A 210 -3.43 -5.21 -27.56
C GLN A 210 -4.34 -3.98 -27.35
N VAL A 211 -4.07 -3.18 -26.30
CA VAL A 211 -4.00 -1.70 -26.40
C VAL A 211 -2.98 -1.13 -25.40
N PHE A 212 -2.12 -0.26 -25.94
CA PHE A 212 -1.06 0.56 -25.33
C PHE A 212 -1.58 1.94 -24.90
N GLU A 213 -0.78 2.64 -24.09
CA GLU A 213 -0.62 4.10 -23.95
C GLU A 213 -1.69 4.99 -23.27
N ALA A 214 -1.19 5.83 -22.35
CA ALA A 214 -1.56 7.24 -22.28
C ALA A 214 -0.30 8.09 -21.97
N ARG A 215 0.12 8.86 -22.97
CA ARG A 215 1.06 9.98 -22.88
C ARG A 215 0.55 11.04 -21.91
N ILE A 216 1.48 11.72 -21.22
CA ILE A 216 1.26 13.08 -20.73
C ILE A 216 2.23 13.96 -21.54
N ASP A 217 1.67 14.69 -22.50
CA ASP A 217 2.36 15.77 -23.19
C ASP A 217 2.39 17.01 -22.29
N SER A 218 3.53 17.69 -22.33
CA SER A 218 3.85 18.95 -21.69
C SER A 218 3.05 20.13 -22.26
N SER A 219 2.64 21.04 -21.38
CA SER A 219 2.45 22.47 -21.67
C SER A 219 2.75 23.27 -20.42
#